data_AF-W9W105-F1
#
_entry.id   AF-W9W105-F1
#
_cell.length_a   1.000
_cell.length_b   1.000
_cell.length_c   1.000
_cell.angle_alpha   90.00
_cell.angle_beta   90.00
_cell.angle_gamma   90.00
#
_symmetry.space_group_name_H-M   'P 1'
#
loop_
_entity.id
_entity.type
_entity.pdbx_description
1 polymer ?
#
loop_
_entity_poly.entity_id
_entity_poly.type
_entity_poly.pdbx_seq_one_letter_code
_entity_poly.pdbx_strand_id
1 'polypeptide(L)'
;MIKRFDRRRRCVLGAVSVTLLTAMSGCSNSGEDVRVVLCKDVVQALLSSDSGPVAWSSADIRMRRGEDLRVDLGFSAPGGGGSARAMRAVCIYPYDAVEDTALTLADPMSAYSTSPRRVILNGRSVSNPQLAEAVKRAMLAQGWDLLERARLGVESAAQHIGQGLNDIQGR
;
A
#
# COMPACT_ATOMS: atom_id res chain seq x y z
N MET A 1 66.77 10.47 1.17
CA MET A 1 66.76 10.56 -0.31
C MET A 1 65.33 10.40 -0.80
N ILE A 2 64.69 11.51 -1.12
CA ILE A 2 63.34 11.58 -1.69
C ILE A 2 63.50 11.54 -3.21
N LYS A 3 62.76 10.65 -3.89
CA LYS A 3 62.38 10.80 -5.30
C LYS A 3 61.34 9.75 -5.66
N ARG A 4 60.08 10.19 -5.83
CA ARG A 4 59.11 9.68 -6.82
C ARG A 4 57.94 10.66 -6.86
N PHE A 5 57.99 11.56 -7.83
CA PHE A 5 56.83 12.26 -8.35
C PHE A 5 57.04 12.27 -9.86
N ASP A 6 56.33 11.40 -10.57
CA ASP A 6 56.13 11.57 -12.00
C ASP A 6 54.65 11.43 -12.32
N ARG A 7 54.19 12.41 -13.06
CA ARG A 7 52.84 12.89 -13.28
C ARG A 7 52.54 12.58 -14.73
N ARG A 8 51.83 11.48 -15.01
CA ARG A 8 51.25 11.26 -16.35
C ARG A 8 49.74 11.21 -16.30
N ARG A 9 49.20 12.36 -16.70
CA ARG A 9 47.83 12.60 -17.15
C ARG A 9 47.44 11.56 -18.21
N ARG A 10 46.33 10.85 -17.99
CA ARG A 10 45.47 10.35 -19.06
C ARG A 10 44.02 10.65 -18.67
N CYS A 11 43.46 11.67 -19.30
CA CYS A 11 42.03 11.88 -19.38
C CYS A 11 41.43 10.70 -20.14
N VAL A 12 40.62 9.88 -19.49
CA VAL A 12 39.62 9.06 -20.18
C VAL A 12 38.31 9.29 -19.45
N LEU A 13 37.35 9.83 -20.20
CA LEU A 13 35.96 9.97 -19.84
C LEU A 13 35.43 8.63 -19.33
N GLY A 14 34.82 8.65 -18.15
CA GLY A 14 34.01 7.56 -17.62
C GLY A 14 32.81 8.17 -16.92
N ALA A 15 31.88 8.71 -17.72
CA ALA A 15 30.56 9.08 -17.25
C ALA A 15 29.82 7.80 -16.86
N VAL A 16 29.63 7.57 -15.57
CA VAL A 16 28.57 6.70 -15.06
C VAL A 16 27.87 7.49 -13.97
N SER A 17 26.88 8.27 -14.40
CA SER A 17 25.82 8.75 -13.52
C SER A 17 25.11 7.53 -12.95
N VAL A 18 25.44 7.15 -11.72
CA VAL A 18 24.60 6.23 -10.94
C VAL A 18 23.40 7.05 -10.49
N THR A 19 22.42 7.20 -11.39
CA THR A 19 21.09 7.66 -11.03
C THR A 19 20.45 6.50 -10.27
N LEU A 20 20.71 6.47 -8.96
CA LEU A 20 20.06 5.58 -8.03
C LEU A 20 18.59 6.05 -7.92
N LEU A 21 17.76 5.63 -8.88
CA LEU A 21 16.31 5.75 -8.77
C LEU A 21 15.88 4.83 -7.62
N THR A 22 15.72 5.45 -6.45
CA THR A 22 14.99 4.90 -5.32
C THR A 22 13.61 4.49 -5.80
N ALA A 23 13.43 3.21 -6.09
CA ALA A 23 12.12 2.59 -6.07
C ALA A 23 11.67 2.64 -4.60
N MET A 24 10.99 3.72 -4.24
CA MET A 24 10.18 3.78 -3.03
C MET A 24 9.08 2.72 -3.24
N SER A 25 9.37 1.49 -2.83
CA SER A 25 8.37 0.47 -2.61
C SER A 25 7.41 1.06 -1.58
N GLY A 26 6.21 1.43 -2.05
CA GLY A 26 5.13 1.89 -1.19
C GLY A 26 4.66 0.73 -0.33
N CYS A 27 5.43 0.43 0.72
CA CYS A 27 4.96 -0.38 1.84
C CYS A 27 3.75 0.36 2.41
N SER A 28 2.59 -0.29 2.37
CA SER A 28 1.43 0.14 3.13
C SER A 28 1.89 0.45 4.55
N ASN A 29 1.75 1.71 4.97
CA ASN A 29 2.27 2.17 6.25
C ASN A 29 1.32 1.68 7.35
N SER A 30 1.83 1.17 8.48
CA SER A 30 0.98 0.60 9.54
C SER A 30 0.05 1.62 10.23
N GLY A 31 0.16 2.91 9.90
CA GLY A 31 -0.73 3.98 10.33
C GLY A 31 -1.66 4.52 9.24
N GLU A 32 -1.74 3.87 8.08
CA GLU A 32 -2.68 4.25 7.02
C GLU A 32 -4.11 3.88 7.43
N ASP A 33 -5.08 4.77 7.15
CA ASP A 33 -6.48 4.51 7.50
C ASP A 33 -7.01 3.28 6.76
N VAL A 34 -7.82 2.47 7.47
CA VAL A 34 -8.37 1.20 6.97
C VAL A 34 -9.14 1.34 5.64
N ARG A 35 -9.78 2.49 5.39
CA ARG A 35 -10.49 2.77 4.13
C ARG A 35 -9.52 3.03 3.01
N VAL A 36 -8.39 3.68 3.26
CA VAL A 36 -7.35 3.87 2.25
C VAL A 36 -6.73 2.53 1.87
N VAL A 37 -6.42 1.68 2.85
CA VAL A 37 -5.92 0.31 2.62
C VAL A 37 -6.92 -0.49 1.78
N LEU A 38 -8.19 -0.53 2.19
CA LEU A 38 -9.22 -1.24 1.44
C LEU A 38 -9.41 -0.67 0.03
N CYS A 39 -9.33 0.67 -0.15
CA CYS A 39 -9.44 1.28 -1.47
C CYS A 39 -8.31 0.81 -2.39
N LYS A 40 -7.07 0.74 -1.88
CA LYS A 40 -5.92 0.22 -2.63
C LYS A 40 -6.12 -1.25 -3.01
N ASP A 41 -6.60 -2.07 -2.07
CA ASP A 41 -6.82 -3.51 -2.30
C ASP A 41 -7.95 -3.75 -3.33
N VAL A 42 -9.04 -2.99 -3.25
CA VAL A 42 -10.13 -3.04 -4.23
C VAL A 42 -9.63 -2.62 -5.61
N VAL A 43 -8.86 -1.53 -5.70
CA VAL A 43 -8.26 -1.07 -6.96
C VAL A 43 -7.31 -2.13 -7.52
N GLN A 44 -6.48 -2.73 -6.67
CA GLN A 44 -5.60 -3.82 -7.08
C GLN A 44 -6.37 -5.05 -7.55
N ALA A 45 -7.50 -5.38 -6.94
CA ALA A 45 -8.36 -6.47 -7.42
C ALA A 45 -9.03 -6.13 -8.76
N LEU A 46 -9.38 -4.87 -9.00
CA LEU A 46 -9.98 -4.38 -10.25
C LEU A 46 -8.99 -4.35 -11.41
N LEU A 47 -7.71 -4.12 -11.12
CA LEU A 47 -6.62 -4.29 -12.07
C LEU A 47 -6.36 -5.79 -12.15
N SER A 48 -6.51 -6.40 -13.33
CA SER A 48 -6.36 -7.86 -13.52
C SER A 48 -5.09 -8.39 -12.83
N SER A 49 -5.11 -9.63 -12.34
CA SER A 49 -3.96 -10.26 -11.65
C SER A 49 -2.64 -10.21 -12.45
N ASP A 50 -2.74 -10.13 -13.79
CA ASP A 50 -1.61 -10.08 -14.72
C ASP A 50 -1.00 -8.68 -14.88
N SER A 51 -1.60 -7.67 -14.27
CA SER A 51 -1.18 -6.28 -14.40
C SER A 51 0.11 -5.97 -13.61
N GLY A 52 0.73 -6.94 -12.93
CA GLY A 52 1.93 -6.70 -12.13
C GLY A 52 1.70 -5.77 -10.92
N PRO A 53 2.78 -5.39 -10.21
CA PRO A 53 2.66 -4.58 -9.01
C PRO A 53 2.22 -3.14 -9.32
N VAL A 54 1.33 -2.61 -8.50
CA VAL A 54 0.87 -1.22 -8.56
C VAL A 54 1.82 -0.33 -7.75
N ALA A 55 2.32 0.74 -8.36
CA ALA A 55 3.15 1.73 -7.68
C ALA A 55 2.30 2.94 -7.24
N TRP A 56 1.96 3.00 -5.95
CA TRP A 56 1.18 4.09 -5.36
C TRP A 56 2.00 5.39 -5.30
N SER A 57 1.43 6.50 -5.76
CA SER A 57 2.08 7.82 -5.75
C SER A 57 1.37 8.82 -4.85
N SER A 58 0.08 8.66 -4.58
CA SER A 58 -0.67 9.49 -3.64
C SER A 58 -1.90 8.77 -3.10
N ALA A 59 -2.30 9.15 -1.89
CA ALA A 59 -3.55 8.75 -1.27
C ALA A 59 -4.06 9.90 -0.39
N ASP A 60 -5.18 10.51 -0.80
CA ASP A 60 -5.75 11.68 -0.16
C ASP A 60 -7.16 11.39 0.33
N ILE A 61 -7.45 11.78 1.57
CA ILE A 61 -8.77 11.66 2.17
C ILE A 61 -9.47 13.02 2.11
N ARG A 62 -10.65 13.07 1.51
CA ARG A 62 -11.52 14.25 1.48
C ARG A 62 -12.79 13.98 2.26
N MET A 63 -12.97 14.76 3.31
CA MET A 63 -14.15 14.77 4.17
C MET A 63 -14.92 16.07 4.00
N ARG A 64 -16.25 15.96 3.97
CA ARG A 64 -17.18 17.07 4.11
C ARG A 64 -18.33 16.61 4.99
N ARG A 65 -18.74 17.47 5.94
CA ARG A 65 -19.77 17.13 6.92
C ARG A 65 -21.09 16.83 6.20
N GLY A 66 -21.70 15.68 6.52
CA GLY A 66 -22.96 15.23 5.91
C GLY A 66 -22.86 14.78 4.45
N GLU A 67 -21.65 14.74 3.88
CA GLU A 67 -21.38 14.16 2.55
C GLU A 67 -20.56 12.87 2.70
N ASP A 68 -20.62 11.99 1.70
CA ASP A 68 -19.80 10.79 1.62
C ASP A 68 -18.30 11.12 1.70
N LEU A 69 -17.56 10.26 2.38
CA LEU A 69 -16.10 10.31 2.41
C LEU A 69 -15.53 9.88 1.07
N ARG A 70 -14.52 10.60 0.60
CA ARG A 70 -13.84 10.31 -0.66
C ARG A 70 -12.36 10.03 -0.41
N VAL A 71 -11.89 8.90 -0.91
CA VAL A 71 -10.46 8.56 -0.98
C VAL A 71 -10.01 8.69 -2.43
N ASP A 72 -9.12 9.63 -2.72
CA ASP A 72 -8.50 9.83 -4.02
C ASP A 72 -7.11 9.16 -4.05
N LEU A 73 -6.92 8.22 -4.98
CA LEU A 73 -5.65 7.52 -5.18
C LEU A 73 -4.99 7.93 -6.50
N GLY A 74 -3.68 8.15 -6.47
CA GLY A 74 -2.81 8.25 -7.64
C GLY A 74 -1.83 7.08 -7.64
N PHE A 75 -1.64 6.44 -8.79
CA PHE A 75 -0.74 5.30 -8.92
C PHE A 75 -0.28 5.09 -10.36
N SER A 76 0.74 4.25 -10.54
CA SER A 76 1.12 3.72 -11.85
C SER A 76 0.91 2.20 -11.89
N ALA A 77 0.34 1.70 -12.98
CA ALA A 77 0.16 0.27 -13.20
C ALA A 77 0.59 -0.09 -14.65
N PRO A 78 1.15 -1.29 -14.86
CA PRO A 78 1.41 -1.82 -16.20
C PRO A 78 0.19 -1.74 -17.12
N GLY A 79 0.37 -1.09 -18.27
CA GLY A 79 -0.61 -0.99 -19.34
C GLY A 79 -0.35 -1.98 -20.47
N GLY A 80 -1.25 -2.00 -21.46
CA GLY A 80 -1.03 -2.75 -22.70
C GLY A 80 0.29 -2.35 -23.36
N GLY A 81 1.14 -3.33 -23.65
CA GLY A 81 2.48 -3.11 -24.22
C GLY A 81 3.62 -3.00 -23.20
N GLY A 82 3.38 -3.32 -21.92
CA GLY A 82 4.44 -3.48 -20.91
C GLY A 82 4.99 -2.18 -20.30
N SER A 83 4.44 -1.03 -20.68
CA SER A 83 4.80 0.26 -20.07
C SER A 83 3.85 0.61 -18.92
N ALA A 84 4.40 1.09 -17.80
CA ALA A 84 3.60 1.59 -16.69
C ALA A 84 2.90 2.90 -17.08
N ARG A 85 1.61 3.00 -16.76
CA ARG A 85 0.79 4.19 -17.03
C ARG A 85 0.32 4.78 -15.71
N ALA A 86 0.39 6.11 -15.61
CA ALA A 86 -0.23 6.85 -14.52
C ALA A 86 -1.76 6.72 -14.59
N MET A 87 -2.36 6.40 -13.44
CA MET A 87 -3.77 6.11 -13.25
C MET A 87 -4.26 6.79 -11.97
N ARG A 88 -5.58 6.90 -11.86
CA ARG A 88 -6.25 7.41 -10.66
C ARG A 88 -7.44 6.55 -10.32
N ALA A 89 -7.74 6.47 -9.03
CA ALA A 89 -8.97 5.87 -8.53
C ALA A 89 -9.61 6.75 -7.46
N VAL A 90 -10.92 6.61 -7.30
CA VAL A 90 -11.69 7.29 -6.26
C VAL A 90 -12.61 6.27 -5.61
N CYS A 91 -12.45 6.05 -4.31
CA CYS A 91 -13.37 5.24 -3.51
C CYS A 91 -14.27 6.17 -2.69
N ILE A 92 -15.58 5.91 -2.73
CA ILE A 92 -16.59 6.72 -2.05
C ILE A 92 -17.24 5.86 -0.97
N TYR A 93 -17.17 6.33 0.27
CA TYR A 93 -17.66 5.65 1.46
C TYR A 93 -18.86 6.42 2.02
N PRO A 94 -20.00 5.74 2.24
CA PRO A 94 -21.20 6.40 2.70
C PRO A 94 -20.99 6.99 4.10
N TYR A 95 -21.55 8.19 4.31
CA TYR A 95 -21.78 8.71 5.66
C TYR A 95 -22.84 7.83 6.34
N ASP A 96 -22.50 7.27 7.49
CA ASP A 96 -23.29 6.27 8.22
C ASP A 96 -23.31 6.55 9.73
N ALA A 97 -23.19 7.83 10.12
CA ALA A 97 -23.36 8.20 11.52
C ALA A 97 -24.83 8.02 11.92
N VAL A 98 -25.08 7.03 12.77
CA VAL A 98 -26.43 6.73 13.30
C VAL A 98 -26.89 7.85 14.24
N GLU A 99 -25.97 8.52 14.95
CA GLU A 99 -26.23 9.67 15.84
C GLU A 99 -24.99 10.61 15.89
N ASP A 100 -25.20 11.94 15.89
CA ASP A 100 -24.16 12.97 16.11
C ASP A 100 -23.73 12.93 17.61
N THR A 101 -22.99 11.90 17.99
CA THR A 101 -22.52 11.68 19.38
C THR A 101 -21.18 12.37 19.65
N ALA A 102 -20.81 12.49 20.92
CA ALA A 102 -19.49 12.98 21.34
C ALA A 102 -18.31 12.20 20.72
N LEU A 103 -18.54 10.96 20.28
CA LEU A 103 -17.54 10.14 19.60
C LEU A 103 -17.21 10.67 18.20
N THR A 104 -18.19 11.15 17.43
CA THR A 104 -17.97 11.74 16.10
C THR A 104 -17.22 13.07 16.18
N LEU A 105 -17.32 13.79 17.30
CA LEU A 105 -16.55 15.00 17.57
C LEU A 105 -15.08 14.69 17.88
N ALA A 106 -14.80 13.54 18.50
CA ALA A 106 -13.44 13.10 18.83
C ALA A 106 -12.76 12.38 17.65
N ASP A 107 -13.51 11.57 16.92
CA ASP A 107 -13.07 10.86 15.72
C ASP A 107 -14.07 11.05 14.58
N PRO A 108 -13.88 12.09 13.74
CA PRO A 108 -14.75 12.37 12.59
C PRO A 108 -14.80 11.23 11.56
N MET A 109 -13.76 10.39 11.53
CA MET A 109 -13.68 9.28 10.59
C MET A 109 -14.61 8.13 11.00
N SER A 110 -15.01 8.01 12.26
CA SER A 110 -15.98 7.00 12.73
C SER A 110 -17.38 7.15 12.12
N ALA A 111 -17.70 8.33 11.55
CA ALA A 111 -18.98 8.61 10.90
C ALA A 111 -19.18 7.91 9.55
N TYR A 112 -18.17 7.21 9.04
CA TYR A 112 -18.15 6.70 7.68
C TYR A 112 -18.00 5.18 7.67
N SER A 113 -18.70 4.53 6.74
CA SER A 113 -18.52 3.09 6.52
C SER A 113 -17.08 2.77 6.12
N THR A 114 -16.62 1.60 6.53
CA THR A 114 -15.31 1.06 6.15
C THR A 114 -15.31 0.45 4.75
N SER A 115 -16.48 0.21 4.15
CA SER A 115 -16.63 -0.36 2.81
C SER A 115 -17.13 0.67 1.78
N PRO A 116 -16.55 0.72 0.57
CA PRO A 116 -16.93 1.72 -0.43
C PRO A 116 -18.25 1.32 -1.11
N ARG A 117 -19.14 2.29 -1.30
CA ARG A 117 -20.38 2.12 -2.08
C ARG A 117 -20.16 2.32 -3.58
N ARG A 118 -19.14 3.10 -3.96
CA ARG A 118 -18.81 3.39 -5.36
C ARG A 118 -17.31 3.51 -5.53
N VAL A 119 -16.81 3.01 -6.66
CA VAL A 119 -15.43 3.20 -7.10
C VAL A 119 -15.42 3.76 -8.52
N ILE A 120 -14.60 4.79 -8.73
CA ILE A 120 -14.35 5.38 -10.05
C ILE A 120 -12.88 5.10 -10.38
N LEU A 121 -12.63 4.32 -11.44
CA LEU A 121 -11.30 3.96 -11.89
C LEU A 121 -11.00 4.66 -13.22
N ASN A 122 -9.98 5.51 -13.24
CA ASN A 122 -9.59 6.31 -14.39
C ASN A 122 -10.77 7.05 -15.06
N GLY A 123 -11.62 7.68 -14.22
CA GLY A 123 -12.81 8.41 -14.66
C GLY A 123 -14.03 7.56 -15.01
N ARG A 124 -13.93 6.22 -14.97
CA ARG A 124 -15.04 5.31 -15.25
C ARG A 124 -15.59 4.71 -13.96
N SER A 125 -16.91 4.79 -13.75
CA SER A 125 -17.53 4.11 -12.62
C SER A 125 -17.44 2.60 -12.81
N VAL A 126 -17.02 1.91 -11.75
CA VAL A 126 -17.07 0.45 -11.66
C VAL A 126 -18.52 0.04 -11.44
N SER A 127 -18.96 -1.04 -12.10
CA SER A 127 -20.33 -1.54 -11.91
C SER A 127 -20.49 -2.22 -10.54
N ASN A 128 -21.70 -2.23 -9.99
CA ASN A 128 -21.95 -2.84 -8.67
C ASN A 128 -21.50 -4.31 -8.56
N PRO A 129 -21.77 -5.20 -9.55
CA PRO A 129 -21.31 -6.59 -9.48
C PRO A 129 -19.78 -6.70 -9.48
N GLN A 130 -19.11 -5.88 -10.30
CA GLN A 130 -17.63 -5.85 -10.33
C GLN A 130 -17.05 -5.32 -9.02
N LEU A 131 -17.68 -4.31 -8.43
CA LEU A 131 -17.26 -3.75 -7.15
C LEU A 131 -17.42 -4.79 -6.03
N ALA A 132 -18.57 -5.46 -5.95
CA ALA A 132 -18.81 -6.49 -4.94
C ALA A 132 -17.77 -7.62 -5.00
N GLU A 133 -17.45 -8.09 -6.20
CA GLU A 133 -16.43 -9.14 -6.38
C GLU A 133 -15.01 -8.62 -6.06
N ALA A 134 -14.70 -7.36 -6.38
CA ALA A 134 -13.42 -6.76 -6.02
C ALA A 134 -13.27 -6.60 -4.49
N VAL A 135 -14.32 -6.14 -3.79
CA VAL A 135 -14.34 -6.05 -2.32
C VAL A 135 -14.17 -7.43 -1.70
N LYS A 136 -14.90 -8.44 -2.19
CA LYS A 136 -14.75 -9.82 -1.73
C LYS A 136 -13.31 -10.33 -1.88
N ARG A 137 -12.69 -10.11 -3.04
CA ARG A 137 -11.29 -10.52 -3.28
C ARG A 137 -10.31 -9.77 -2.37
N ALA A 138 -10.51 -8.47 -2.17
CA ALA A 138 -9.71 -7.67 -1.24
C ALA A 138 -9.81 -8.22 0.20
N MET A 139 -11.02 -8.49 0.69
CA MET A 139 -11.23 -9.04 2.04
C MET A 139 -10.61 -10.42 2.22
N LEU A 140 -10.72 -11.31 1.21
CA LEU A 140 -10.08 -12.62 1.25
C LEU A 140 -8.55 -12.50 1.32
N ALA A 141 -7.96 -11.61 0.52
CA ALA A 141 -6.52 -11.37 0.54
C ALA A 141 -6.03 -10.86 1.90
N GLN A 142 -6.74 -9.92 2.52
CA GLN A 142 -6.44 -9.45 3.87
C GLN A 142 -6.50 -10.58 4.91
N GLY A 143 -7.50 -11.48 4.80
CA GLY A 143 -7.62 -12.64 5.69
C GLY A 143 -6.43 -13.60 5.59
N TRP A 144 -5.94 -13.86 4.37
CA TRP A 144 -4.77 -14.71 4.15
C TRP A 144 -3.49 -14.10 4.72
N ASP A 145 -3.29 -12.79 4.54
CA ASP A 145 -2.12 -12.09 5.08
C ASP A 145 -2.12 -12.10 6.62
N LEU A 146 -3.28 -11.96 7.27
CA LEU A 146 -3.40 -12.10 8.71
C LEU A 146 -3.01 -13.50 9.20
N LEU A 147 -3.48 -14.55 8.51
CA LEU A 147 -3.15 -15.93 8.84
C LEU A 147 -1.65 -16.19 8.72
N GLU A 148 -1.02 -15.68 7.66
CA GLU A 148 0.41 -15.83 7.44
C GLU A 148 1.24 -15.14 8.53
N ARG A 149 0.87 -13.91 8.92
CA ARG A 149 1.53 -13.21 10.04
C ARG A 149 1.39 -13.97 11.35
N ALA A 150 0.22 -14.57 11.62
CA ALA A 150 0.00 -15.37 12.82
C ALA A 150 0.90 -16.62 12.82
N ARG A 151 1.02 -17.30 11.68
CA ARG A 151 1.91 -18.45 11.51
C ARG A 151 3.36 -18.07 11.79
N LEU A 152 3.86 -17.00 11.18
CA LEU A 152 5.23 -16.52 11.38
C LEU A 152 5.49 -16.11 12.85
N GLY A 153 4.51 -15.52 13.52
CA GLY A 153 4.60 -15.19 14.94
C GLY A 153 4.75 -16.42 15.84
N VAL A 154 4.02 -17.49 15.55
CA VAL A 154 4.12 -18.77 16.27
C VAL A 154 5.46 -19.44 16.02
N GLU A 155 5.92 -19.47 14.76
CA GLU A 155 7.22 -20.05 14.38
C GLU A 155 8.38 -19.32 15.06
N SER A 156 8.35 -17.98 15.09
CA SER A 156 9.35 -17.15 15.77
C SER A 156 9.37 -17.37 17.29
N ALA A 157 8.20 -17.43 17.92
CA ALA A 157 8.10 -17.71 19.36
C ALA A 157 8.66 -19.10 19.70
N ALA A 158 8.41 -20.12 18.87
CA ALA A 158 8.94 -21.46 19.07
C ALA A 158 10.47 -21.50 18.95
N GLN A 159 11.05 -20.76 18.00
CA GLN A 159 12.51 -20.66 17.83
C GLN A 159 13.19 -20.00 19.04
N HIS A 160 12.60 -18.93 19.59
CA HIS A 160 13.14 -18.24 20.76
C HIS A 160 13.07 -19.09 22.04
N ILE A 161 12.02 -19.90 22.22
CA ILE A 161 11.94 -20.86 23.34
C ILE A 161 13.01 -21.95 23.20
N GLY A 162 13.22 -22.47 21.99
CA GLY A 162 14.24 -23.48 21.72
C GLY A 162 15.68 -22.98 21.96
N GLN A 163 15.98 -21.72 21.60
CA GLN A 163 17.28 -21.10 21.90
C GLN A 163 17.49 -20.85 23.39
N GLY A 164 16.48 -20.35 24.10
CA GLY A 164 16.56 -20.09 25.54
C GLY A 164 16.78 -21.37 26.37
N LEU A 165 16.25 -22.51 25.93
CA LEU A 165 16.48 -23.81 26.61
C LEU A 165 17.90 -24.34 26.40
N ASN A 166 18.49 -24.17 25.21
CA ASN A 166 19.87 -24.59 24.94
C ASN A 166 20.89 -23.73 25.72
N ASP A 167 20.62 -22.43 25.91
CA ASP A 167 21.49 -21.55 26.71
C ASP A 167 21.49 -21.89 28.21
N ILE A 168 20.42 -22.54 28.71
CA ILE A 168 20.33 -23.00 30.11
C ILE A 168 21.04 -24.35 30.31
N GLN A 169 21.09 -25.23 29.30
CA GLN A 169 21.76 -26.53 29.36
C GLN A 169 23.27 -26.48 29.07
N GLY A 170 23.79 -25.37 28.54
CA GLY A 170 25.22 -25.16 28.25
C GLY A 170 26.05 -24.56 29.40
N ARG A 171 25.49 -24.42 30.60
CA ARG A 171 26.18 -24.06 31.84
C ARG A 171 26.23 -25.24 32.80
#